data_AF-A0A952KKP9-F1
#
_entry.id   AF-A0A952KKP9-F1
#
_cell.length_a   1.000
_cell.length_b   1.000
_cell.length_c   1.000
_cell.angle_alpha   90.00
_cell.angle_beta   90.00
_cell.angle_gamma   90.00
#
_symmetry.space_group_name_H-M   'P 1'
#
loop_
_entity.id
_entity.type
_entity.pdbx_description
1 polymer ?
#
loop_
_entity_poly.entity_id
_entity_poly.type
_entity_poly.pdbx_seq_one_letter_code
_entity_poly.pdbx_strand_id
1 'polypeptide(L)'
;EEAQAFFEHAASVNKGLGGGYTAFGRDLFFLNIGDSEGKAYSGLDDATFVAELTKAAQSFKGAPVSISRSGRVDARFIENDWAKSKTGQDYAKILGRDLTRKLTQLRRQHERDLRKFGTEHGWK
;
A
#
# COMPACT_ATOMS: atom_id res chain seq x y z
N GLU A 1 15.52 -3.35 -10.84
CA GLU A 1 15.42 -4.05 -12.13
C GLU A 1 14.70 -5.39 -11.98
N GLU A 2 15.14 -6.30 -11.10
CA GLU A 2 14.48 -7.61 -10.96
C GLU A 2 13.02 -7.57 -10.49
N ALA A 3 12.68 -6.66 -9.57
CA ALA A 3 11.30 -6.45 -9.14
C ALA A 3 10.34 -6.15 -10.31
N GLN A 4 10.78 -5.25 -11.19
CA GLN A 4 10.03 -4.85 -12.38
C GLN A 4 9.94 -6.01 -13.38
N ALA A 5 11.04 -6.73 -13.59
CA ALA A 5 11.06 -7.90 -14.46
C ALA A 5 10.12 -9.02 -13.97
N PHE A 6 10.06 -9.26 -12.65
CA PHE A 6 9.10 -10.20 -12.07
C PHE A 6 7.66 -9.74 -12.27
N PHE A 7 7.38 -8.45 -12.08
CA PHE A 7 6.05 -7.89 -12.31
C PHE A 7 5.59 -8.05 -13.76
N GLU A 8 6.45 -7.72 -14.73
CA GLU A 8 6.16 -7.88 -16.16
C GLU A 8 5.92 -9.35 -16.52
N HIS A 9 6.73 -10.25 -15.94
CA HIS A 9 6.52 -11.70 -16.09
C HIS A 9 5.17 -12.13 -15.52
N ALA A 10 4.82 -11.73 -14.30
CA ALA A 10 3.55 -12.06 -13.67
C ALA A 10 2.35 -11.57 -14.51
N ALA A 11 2.41 -10.33 -15.02
CA ALA A 11 1.39 -9.78 -15.92
C ALA A 11 1.27 -10.55 -17.24
N SER A 12 2.37 -11.13 -17.73
CA SER A 12 2.39 -12.00 -18.92
C SER A 12 1.77 -13.38 -18.66
N VAL A 13 1.91 -13.92 -17.45
CA VAL A 13 1.33 -15.21 -17.02
C VAL A 13 -0.17 -15.08 -16.87
N ASN A 14 -0.64 -14.01 -16.22
CA ASN A 14 -2.05 -13.67 -16.12
C ASN A 14 -2.21 -12.15 -16.03
N LYS A 15 -3.03 -11.59 -16.93
CA LYS A 15 -3.28 -10.13 -16.99
C LYS A 15 -3.86 -9.55 -15.69
N GLY A 16 -4.56 -10.36 -14.89
CA GLY A 16 -5.08 -9.94 -13.57
C GLY A 16 -3.97 -9.61 -12.56
N LEU A 17 -2.74 -10.09 -12.76
CA LEU A 17 -1.57 -9.75 -11.94
C LEU A 17 -0.92 -8.41 -12.35
N GLY A 18 -1.39 -7.79 -13.44
CA GLY A 18 -0.88 -6.53 -13.99
C GLY A 18 -1.36 -5.26 -13.28
N GLY A 19 -2.08 -5.38 -12.15
CA GLY A 19 -2.63 -4.25 -11.38
C GLY A 19 -1.60 -3.37 -10.66
N GLY A 20 -0.32 -3.69 -10.80
CA GLY A 20 0.80 -3.02 -10.14
C GLY A 20 1.27 -3.74 -8.88
N TYR A 21 2.39 -3.29 -8.35
CA TYR A 21 3.00 -3.78 -7.13
C TYR A 21 3.67 -2.63 -6.37
N THR A 22 3.93 -2.83 -5.08
CA THR A 22 4.85 -2.00 -4.32
C THR A 22 5.99 -2.85 -3.76
N ALA A 23 7.17 -2.25 -3.59
CA ALA A 23 8.34 -2.94 -3.06
C ALA A 23 8.80 -2.27 -1.76
N PHE A 24 9.11 -3.10 -0.76
CA PHE A 24 9.73 -2.64 0.48
C PHE A 24 10.90 -3.55 0.82
N GLY A 25 12.12 -3.02 0.75
CA GLY A 25 13.33 -3.82 0.88
C GLY A 25 13.42 -4.88 -0.22
N ARG A 26 13.33 -6.15 0.15
CA ARG A 26 13.36 -7.31 -0.78
C ARG A 26 11.97 -7.89 -1.05
N ASP A 27 10.94 -7.34 -0.42
CA ASP A 27 9.58 -7.87 -0.53
C ASP A 27 8.80 -7.12 -1.62
N LEU A 28 8.02 -7.89 -2.37
CA LEU A 28 7.09 -7.41 -3.39
C LEU A 28 5.67 -7.66 -2.90
N PHE A 29 4.86 -6.61 -2.89
CA PHE A 29 3.47 -6.67 -2.48
C PHE A 29 2.58 -6.47 -3.71
N PHE A 30 1.84 -7.52 -4.05
CA PHE A 30 0.79 -7.50 -5.05
C PHE A 30 -0.55 -7.35 -4.34
N LEU A 31 -1.39 -6.45 -4.84
CA LEU A 31 -2.67 -6.11 -4.20
C LEU A 31 -3.83 -6.51 -5.10
N ASN A 32 -4.65 -7.45 -4.63
CA ASN A 32 -5.91 -7.78 -5.29
C ASN A 32 -7.02 -6.86 -4.76
N ILE A 33 -7.04 -5.61 -5.22
CA ILE A 33 -7.98 -4.61 -4.71
C ILE A 33 -9.39 -4.90 -5.21
N GLY A 34 -10.36 -4.98 -4.30
CA GLY A 34 -11.78 -5.08 -4.62
C GLY A 34 -12.53 -3.76 -4.51
N ASP A 35 -13.67 -3.70 -5.18
CA ASP A 35 -14.66 -2.66 -4.97
C ASP A 35 -15.41 -2.82 -3.63
N SER A 36 -16.39 -1.94 -3.38
CA SER A 36 -17.21 -1.98 -2.17
C SER A 36 -18.06 -3.25 -2.01
N GLU A 37 -18.27 -4.01 -3.08
CA GLU A 37 -19.01 -5.28 -3.10
C GLU A 37 -18.06 -6.49 -2.92
N GLY A 38 -16.75 -6.23 -2.84
CA GLY A 38 -15.72 -7.26 -2.72
C GLY A 38 -15.31 -7.88 -4.04
N LYS A 39 -15.74 -7.34 -5.18
CA LYS A 39 -15.32 -7.81 -6.50
C LYS A 39 -13.96 -7.22 -6.85
N ALA A 40 -12.99 -8.09 -7.09
CA ALA A 40 -11.63 -7.69 -7.44
C ALA A 40 -11.55 -6.96 -8.79
N TYR A 41 -10.84 -5.84 -8.84
CA TYR A 41 -10.54 -5.11 -10.08
C TYR A 41 -9.64 -5.90 -11.04
N SER A 42 -8.86 -6.85 -10.51
CA SER A 42 -8.08 -7.79 -11.32
C SER A 42 -8.94 -8.76 -12.13
N GLY A 43 -10.22 -8.94 -11.75
CA GLY A 43 -11.08 -10.00 -12.24
C GLY A 43 -10.80 -11.39 -11.65
N LEU A 44 -9.85 -11.52 -10.72
CA LEU A 44 -9.49 -12.77 -10.04
C LEU A 44 -9.99 -12.75 -8.59
N ASP A 45 -10.62 -13.83 -8.15
CA ASP A 45 -10.82 -14.04 -6.71
C ASP A 45 -9.47 -14.24 -5.99
N ASP A 46 -9.47 -14.08 -4.67
CA ASP A 46 -8.23 -14.09 -3.87
C ASP A 46 -7.45 -15.41 -3.99
N ALA A 47 -8.15 -16.55 -4.08
CA ALA A 47 -7.52 -17.86 -4.20
C ALA A 47 -6.82 -18.02 -5.56
N THR A 48 -7.50 -17.61 -6.63
CA THR A 48 -6.99 -17.64 -8.00
C THR A 48 -5.83 -16.66 -8.16
N PHE A 49 -5.95 -15.46 -7.57
CA PHE A 49 -4.88 -14.47 -7.58
C PHE A 49 -3.58 -15.00 -6.96
N VAL A 50 -3.68 -15.63 -5.78
CA VAL A 50 -2.52 -16.25 -5.10
C VAL A 50 -1.97 -17.43 -5.91
N ALA A 51 -2.83 -18.26 -6.49
CA ALA A 51 -2.42 -19.40 -7.30
C ALA A 51 -1.64 -18.97 -8.56
N GLU A 52 -2.16 -18.00 -9.31
CA GLU A 52 -1.50 -17.49 -10.51
C GLU A 52 -0.20 -16.73 -10.17
N LEU A 53 -0.16 -15.99 -9.06
CA LEU A 53 1.07 -15.35 -8.60
C LEU A 53 2.14 -16.37 -8.17
N THR A 54 1.72 -17.49 -7.55
CA THR A 54 2.60 -18.61 -7.22
C THR A 54 3.16 -19.27 -8.48
N LYS A 55 2.32 -19.48 -9.49
CA LYS A 55 2.73 -20.01 -10.80
C LYS A 55 3.69 -19.05 -11.53
N ALA A 56 3.45 -17.74 -11.44
CA ALA A 56 4.39 -16.75 -11.97
C ALA A 56 5.75 -16.83 -11.28
N ALA A 57 5.77 -16.94 -9.94
CA ALA A 57 7.00 -17.12 -9.15
C ALA A 57 7.78 -18.38 -9.55
N GLN A 58 7.09 -19.52 -9.72
CA GLN A 58 7.70 -20.79 -10.11
C GLN A 58 8.29 -20.81 -11.53
N SER A 59 7.71 -20.01 -12.43
CA SER A 59 8.13 -19.95 -13.85
C SER A 59 9.10 -18.81 -14.15
N PHE A 60 9.40 -17.97 -13.16
CA PHE A 60 10.30 -16.83 -13.33
C PHE A 60 11.75 -17.30 -13.44
N LYS A 61 12.47 -16.82 -14.45
CA LYS A 61 13.86 -17.22 -14.75
C LYS A 61 14.92 -16.33 -14.10
N GLY A 62 14.52 -15.22 -13.47
CA GLY A 62 15.42 -14.32 -12.75
C GLY A 62 15.77 -14.84 -11.36
N ALA A 63 16.06 -13.93 -10.42
CA ALA A 63 16.24 -14.32 -9.02
C ALA A 63 15.03 -15.12 -8.49
N PRO A 64 15.27 -16.15 -7.66
CA PRO A 64 14.18 -16.93 -7.07
C PRO A 64 13.20 -16.03 -6.30
N VAL A 65 11.92 -16.14 -6.66
CA VAL A 65 10.80 -15.48 -5.97
C VAL A 65 9.88 -16.55 -5.39
N SER A 66 9.32 -16.30 -4.22
CA SER A 66 8.35 -17.19 -3.58
C SER A 66 7.31 -16.37 -2.84
N ILE A 67 6.08 -16.90 -2.76
CA ILE A 67 5.04 -16.30 -1.92
C ILE A 67 5.33 -16.64 -0.46
N SER A 68 5.74 -15.64 0.31
CA SER A 68 6.01 -15.81 1.75
C SER A 68 4.74 -15.71 2.60
N ARG A 69 3.76 -14.94 2.15
CA ARG A 69 2.49 -14.73 2.85
C ARG A 69 1.40 -14.23 1.90
N SER A 70 0.17 -14.60 2.18
CA SER A 70 -1.04 -13.95 1.66
C SER A 70 -1.97 -13.59 2.82
N GLY A 71 -2.87 -12.64 2.59
CA GLY A 71 -3.85 -12.22 3.58
C GLY A 71 -4.74 -11.12 3.05
N ARG A 72 -5.88 -10.93 3.73
CA ARG A 72 -6.82 -9.86 3.43
C ARG A 72 -6.57 -8.68 4.37
N VAL A 73 -6.58 -7.48 3.82
CA VAL A 73 -6.58 -6.23 4.56
C VAL A 73 -7.73 -5.38 4.08
N ASP A 74 -8.49 -4.81 5.01
CA ASP A 74 -9.55 -3.86 4.67
C ASP A 74 -8.92 -2.47 4.56
N ALA A 75 -8.91 -1.92 3.34
CA ALA A 75 -8.55 -0.54 3.11
C ALA A 75 -9.80 0.34 3.25
N ARG A 76 -9.66 1.46 3.96
CA ARG A 76 -10.68 2.52 3.97
C ARG A 76 -10.10 3.71 3.24
N PHE A 77 -10.77 4.13 2.17
CA PHE A 77 -10.50 5.43 1.56
C PHE A 77 -11.13 6.48 2.46
N ILE A 78 -10.29 7.35 3.01
CA ILE A 78 -10.70 8.41 3.91
C ILE A 78 -10.22 9.71 3.30
N GLU A 79 -11.17 10.60 3.06
CA GLU A 79 -10.92 11.89 2.44
C GLU A 79 -11.40 13.01 3.37
N ASN A 80 -10.86 14.19 3.15
CA ASN A 80 -11.34 15.42 3.78
C ASN A 80 -11.62 16.45 2.71
N ASP A 81 -12.86 16.92 2.65
CA ASP A 81 -13.22 18.06 1.81
C ASP A 81 -12.64 19.31 2.45
N TRP A 82 -11.49 19.79 1.97
CA TRP A 82 -10.81 20.95 2.54
C TRP A 82 -11.59 22.26 2.39
N ALA A 83 -12.54 22.34 1.45
CA ALA A 83 -13.38 23.53 1.30
C ALA A 83 -14.39 23.64 2.45
N LYS A 84 -14.96 22.51 2.87
CA LYS A 84 -15.98 22.44 3.94
C LYS A 84 -15.38 22.15 5.32
N SER A 85 -14.37 21.31 5.37
CA SER A 85 -13.72 20.78 6.58
C SER A 85 -12.28 21.26 6.64
N LYS A 86 -12.11 22.58 6.84
CA LYS A 86 -10.81 23.27 6.78
C LYS A 86 -9.75 22.75 7.75
N THR A 87 -10.14 22.01 8.79
CA THR A 87 -9.22 21.52 9.82
C THR A 87 -9.21 20.00 9.95
N GLY A 88 -9.70 19.27 8.94
CA GLY A 88 -9.65 17.81 8.93
C GLY A 88 -10.85 17.13 9.63
N GLN A 89 -11.98 17.82 9.76
CA GLN A 89 -13.15 17.29 10.48
C GLN A 89 -13.68 15.98 9.89
N ASP A 90 -13.58 15.77 8.59
CA ASP A 90 -14.08 14.54 7.95
C ASP A 90 -13.18 13.34 8.28
N TYR A 91 -11.86 13.57 8.37
CA TYR A 91 -10.95 12.56 8.93
C TYR A 91 -11.36 12.19 10.36
N ALA A 92 -11.64 13.18 11.20
CA ALA A 92 -11.99 12.93 12.61
C ALA A 92 -13.31 12.15 12.77
N LYS A 93 -14.28 12.34 11.87
CA LYS A 93 -15.55 11.58 11.86
C LYS A 93 -15.32 10.10 11.58
N ILE A 94 -14.42 9.76 10.66
CA ILE A 94 -14.20 8.39 10.20
C ILE A 94 -13.15 7.66 11.05
N LEU A 95 -12.05 8.33 11.39
CA LEU A 95 -10.94 7.77 12.17
C LEU A 95 -11.23 7.71 13.68
N GLY A 96 -12.19 8.52 14.14
CA GLY A 96 -12.49 8.68 15.55
C GLY A 96 -11.55 9.64 16.27
N ARG A 97 -12.04 10.19 17.40
CA ARG A 97 -11.33 11.24 18.15
C ARG A 97 -10.03 10.76 18.79
N ASP A 98 -9.96 9.49 19.22
CA ASP A 98 -8.76 8.95 19.87
C ASP A 98 -7.58 8.84 18.89
N LEU A 99 -7.81 8.25 17.72
CA LEU A 99 -6.79 8.14 16.68
C LEU A 99 -6.36 9.52 16.19
N THR A 100 -7.30 10.44 15.99
CA THR A 100 -7.00 11.83 15.60
C THR A 100 -6.11 12.54 16.64
N ARG A 101 -6.32 12.28 17.93
CA ARG A 101 -5.48 12.81 19.01
C ARG A 101 -4.05 12.25 18.94
N LYS A 102 -3.91 10.94 18.75
CA LYS A 102 -2.60 10.27 18.59
C LYS A 102 -1.84 10.79 17.37
N LEU A 103 -2.51 10.93 16.23
CA LEU A 103 -1.93 11.51 15.01
C LEU A 103 -1.48 12.96 15.21
N THR A 104 -2.28 13.77 15.92
CA THR A 104 -1.91 15.15 16.26
C THR A 104 -0.65 15.21 17.11
N GLN A 105 -0.51 14.31 18.09
CA GLN A 105 0.68 14.22 18.93
C GLN A 105 1.92 13.82 18.12
N LEU A 106 1.80 12.81 17.23
CA LEU A 106 2.85 12.41 16.32
C LEU A 106 3.28 13.55 15.40
N ARG A 107 2.33 14.30 14.82
CA ARG A 107 2.63 15.48 14.00
C ARG A 107 3.45 16.51 14.77
N ARG A 108 3.02 16.87 15.98
CA ARG A 108 3.73 17.83 16.84
C ARG A 108 5.14 17.34 17.19
N GLN A 109 5.31 16.04 17.43
CA GLN A 109 6.63 15.46 17.68
C GLN A 109 7.51 15.59 16.45
N HIS A 110 7.01 15.17 15.29
CA HIS A 110 7.73 15.27 14.03
C HIS A 110 8.12 16.72 13.69
N GLU A 111 7.21 17.69 13.86
CA GLU A 111 7.51 19.11 13.66
C GLU A 111 8.57 19.65 14.64
N ARG A 112 8.66 19.11 15.87
CA ARG A 112 9.73 19.46 16.82
C ARG A 112 11.05 18.85 16.37
N ASP A 113 11.04 17.58 15.98
CA ASP A 113 12.24 16.86 15.52
C ASP A 113 12.82 17.52 14.26
N LEU A 114 11.98 17.89 13.29
CA LEU A 114 12.40 18.65 12.11
C LEU A 114 13.01 20.00 12.46
N ARG A 115 12.41 20.76 13.38
CA ARG A 115 12.96 22.07 13.82
C ARG A 115 14.30 21.91 14.53
N LYS A 116 14.41 20.91 15.41
CA LYS A 116 15.66 20.60 16.10
C LYS A 116 16.73 20.23 15.09
N PHE A 117 16.44 19.29 14.20
CA PHE A 117 17.36 18.84 13.15
C PHE A 117 17.77 19.99 12.23
N GLY A 118 16.83 20.85 11.82
CA GLY A 118 17.13 22.04 11.01
C GLY A 118 18.04 23.04 11.72
N THR A 119 17.89 23.19 13.05
CA THR A 119 18.77 24.04 13.86
C THR A 119 20.18 23.43 13.99
N GLU A 120 20.26 22.12 14.22
CA GLU A 120 21.52 21.39 14.43
C GLU A 120 22.33 21.22 13.14
N HIS A 121 21.67 21.14 11.98
CA HIS A 121 22.30 20.87 10.68
C HIS A 121 22.16 22.00 9.66
N GLY A 122 21.65 23.17 10.06
CA GLY A 122 21.59 24.37 9.22
C GLY A 122 20.61 24.28 8.04
N TRP A 123 19.64 23.38 8.09
CA TRP A 123 18.59 23.28 7.06
C TRP A 123 17.59 24.42 7.32
N LYS A 124 17.46 25.32 6.33
CA LYS A 124 16.48 26.42 6.33
C LYS A 124 15.18 25.98 5.69
#